data_AF-A0A3P1ZT18-F1
#
_entry.id   AF-A0A3P1ZT18-F1
#
_cell.length_a   1.000
_cell.length_b   1.000
_cell.length_c   1.000
_cell.angle_alpha   90.00
_cell.angle_beta   90.00
_cell.angle_gamma   90.00
#
_symmetry.space_group_name_H-M   'P 1'
#
loop_
_entity.id
_entity.type
_entity.pdbx_description
1 polymer ?
#
loop_
_entity_poly.entity_id
_entity_poly.type
_entity_poly.pdbx_seq_one_letter_code
_entity_poly.pdbx_strand_id
1 'polypeptide(L)' 'APKNQQPTVLNSANGMTQVNIQTPSAGGVSVNQYRQFDVDSRGAILNNSRRNTQTQLGGWIQGNPWLATG' A
#
# COMPACT_ATOMS: atom_id res chain seq x y z
N ALA A 1 6.78 14.82 4.99
CA ALA A 1 6.59 13.80 6.04
C ALA A 1 7.91 13.09 6.34
N PRO A 2 8.13 12.57 7.56
CA PRO A 2 9.21 11.62 7.86
C PRO A 2 9.26 10.46 6.86
N LYS A 3 10.45 9.91 6.56
CA LYS A 3 10.61 8.86 5.54
C LYS A 3 9.76 7.62 5.83
N ASN A 4 9.67 7.21 7.09
CA ASN A 4 8.86 6.09 7.58
C ASN A 4 7.34 6.36 7.59
N GLN A 5 6.91 7.51 7.07
CA GLN A 5 5.50 7.87 6.87
C GLN A 5 5.21 8.17 5.41
N GLN A 6 6.20 8.02 4.51
CA GLN A 6 6.03 8.19 3.07
C GLN A 6 5.79 6.82 2.44
N PRO A 7 4.55 6.48 2.04
CA PRO A 7 4.26 5.20 1.44
C PRO A 7 4.93 5.03 0.07
N THR A 8 5.10 3.79 -0.35
CA THR A 8 5.52 3.49 -1.73
C THR A 8 4.29 3.33 -2.61
N VAL A 9 4.19 4.18 -3.64
CA VAL A 9 3.11 4.12 -4.63
C VAL A 9 3.65 3.50 -5.91
N LEU A 10 2.92 2.52 -6.45
CA LEU A 10 3.26 1.78 -7.66
C LEU A 10 1.99 1.41 -8.43
N ASN A 11 2.14 0.96 -9.67
CA ASN A 11 1.03 0.41 -10.44
C ASN A 11 1.05 -1.11 -10.35
N SER A 12 -0.10 -1.69 -10.07
CA SER A 12 -0.31 -3.14 -10.19
C SER A 12 -0.27 -3.57 -11.67
N ALA A 13 -0.27 -4.88 -11.91
CA ALA A 13 -0.10 -5.43 -13.26
C ALA A 13 -1.18 -4.96 -14.25
N ASN A 14 -2.39 -4.67 -13.78
CA ASN A 14 -3.48 -4.15 -14.61
C ASN A 14 -3.57 -2.61 -14.62
N GLY A 15 -2.55 -1.91 -14.11
CA GLY A 15 -2.48 -0.46 -14.09
C GLY A 15 -3.30 0.21 -12.98
N MET A 16 -3.77 -0.53 -11.98
CA MET A 16 -4.41 0.06 -10.80
C MET A 16 -3.36 0.63 -9.83
N THR A 17 -3.58 1.85 -9.33
CA THR A 17 -2.77 2.46 -8.27
C THR A 17 -2.75 1.57 -7.04
N GLN A 18 -1.55 1.16 -6.64
CA GLN A 18 -1.28 0.38 -5.44
C GLN A 18 -0.38 1.18 -4.50
N VAL A 19 -0.72 1.15 -3.22
CA VAL A 19 0.03 1.77 -2.14
C VAL A 19 0.50 0.68 -1.19
N ASN A 20 1.82 0.49 -1.11
CA ASN A 20 2.43 -0.27 -0.03
C ASN A 20 2.51 0.64 1.20
N ILE A 21 1.63 0.40 2.16
CA ILE A 21 1.57 1.16 3.42
C ILE A 21 2.84 0.95 4.23
N GLN A 22 3.21 1.95 5.04
CA GLN A 22 4.36 1.88 5.93
C GLN A 22 4.16 0.87 7.06
N THR A 23 5.27 0.45 7.68
CA THR A 23 5.26 -0.43 8.85
C THR A 23 4.36 0.16 9.95
N PRO A 24 3.52 -0.64 10.61
CA PRO A 24 2.70 -0.15 11.70
C PRO A 24 3.56 0.36 12.87
N SER A 25 3.07 1.39 13.55
CA SER A 25 3.58 1.81 14.86
C SER A 25 3.39 0.70 15.91
N ALA A 26 3.97 0.88 17.10
CA ALA A 26 3.78 -0.04 18.22
C ALA A 26 2.30 -0.25 18.60
N GLY A 27 1.41 0.72 18.30
CA GLY A 27 -0.03 0.59 18.49
C GLY A 27 -0.77 -0.09 17.34
N GLY A 28 -0.07 -0.64 16.35
CA GLY A 28 -0.66 -1.32 15.19
C GLY A 28 -1.14 -0.38 14.08
N VAL A 29 -0.93 0.95 14.21
CA VAL A 29 -1.40 1.93 13.23
C VAL A 29 -0.31 2.25 12.21
N SER A 30 -0.61 2.06 10.92
CA SER A 30 0.26 2.48 9.82
C SER A 30 -0.02 3.92 9.42
N VAL A 31 0.92 4.82 9.67
CA VAL A 31 0.79 6.25 9.31
C VAL A 31 1.38 6.49 7.92
N ASN A 32 0.54 6.96 7.00
CA ASN A 32 0.90 7.22 5.61
C ASN A 32 0.51 8.66 5.27
N GLN A 33 1.50 9.51 5.04
CA GLN A 33 1.31 10.91 4.70
C GLN A 33 1.50 11.13 3.20
N TYR A 34 0.53 11.83 2.61
CA TYR A 34 0.51 12.16 1.19
C TYR A 34 0.43 13.68 1.04
N ARG A 35 1.04 14.20 -0.03
CA ARG A 35 0.75 15.58 -0.46
C ARG A 35 -0.63 15.67 -1.11
N GLN A 36 -1.04 14.59 -1.77
CA GLN A 36 -2.29 14.45 -2.49
C GLN A 36 -2.67 12.97 -2.49
N PHE A 37 -3.93 12.68 -2.22
CA PHE A 37 -4.48 11.32 -2.23
C PHE A 37 -5.82 11.38 -2.93
N ASP A 38 -5.83 10.99 -4.20
CA ASP A 38 -7.04 10.89 -5.01
C ASP A 38 -7.32 9.44 -5.37
N VAL A 39 -8.60 9.12 -5.47
CA VAL A 39 -9.07 7.80 -5.90
C VAL A 39 -10.02 8.05 -7.07
N ASP A 40 -9.66 7.55 -8.25
CA ASP A 40 -10.53 7.60 -9.41
C ASP A 40 -11.65 6.55 -9.31
N SER A 41 -12.53 6.50 -10.30
CA SER A 41 -13.66 5.55 -10.31
C SER A 41 -13.24 4.07 -10.36
N ARG A 42 -11.99 3.76 -10.72
CA ARG A 42 -11.44 2.39 -10.73
C ARG A 42 -10.96 1.98 -9.33
N GLY A 43 -10.78 2.93 -8.42
CA GLY A 43 -10.38 2.68 -7.03
C GLY A 43 -8.87 2.76 -6.80
N ALA A 44 -8.44 2.27 -5.66
CA ALA A 44 -7.03 2.16 -5.28
C ALA A 44 -6.81 0.97 -4.35
N ILE A 45 -5.59 0.43 -4.34
CA ILE A 45 -5.24 -0.72 -3.51
C ILE A 45 -4.34 -0.24 -2.37
N LEU A 46 -4.78 -0.45 -1.14
CA LEU A 46 -3.93 -0.34 0.05
C LEU A 46 -3.39 -1.74 0.38
N ASN A 47 -2.13 -1.99 0.04
CA ASN A 47 -1.50 -3.29 0.25
C ASN A 47 -1.09 -3.48 1.71
N ASN A 48 -1.97 -4.09 2.49
CA ASN A 48 -1.73 -4.52 3.87
C ASN A 48 -1.42 -6.03 3.97
N SER A 49 -0.94 -6.66 2.89
CA SER A 49 -0.67 -8.10 2.86
C SER A 49 0.79 -8.42 3.18
N ARG A 50 1.02 -9.41 4.04
CA ARG A 50 2.37 -9.99 4.28
C ARG A 50 2.77 -11.04 3.23
N ARG A 51 1.84 -11.43 2.37
CA ARG A 51 2.02 -12.49 1.37
C ARG A 51 1.53 -12.02 0.00
N ASN A 52 1.99 -12.69 -1.05
CA ASN A 52 1.43 -12.50 -2.38
C ASN A 52 -0.05 -12.89 -2.37
N THR A 53 -0.90 -12.09 -3.02
CA THR A 53 -2.34 -12.28 -2.94
C THR A 53 -3.06 -11.78 -4.19
N GLN A 54 -4.20 -12.38 -4.48
CA GLN A 54 -5.14 -11.90 -5.50
C GLN A 54 -5.99 -10.79 -4.88
N THR A 55 -5.97 -9.60 -5.49
CA THR A 55 -6.86 -8.50 -5.14
C THR A 55 -8.06 -8.43 -6.06
N GLN A 56 -9.13 -7.78 -5.60
CA GLN A 56 -10.34 -7.58 -6.40
C GLN A 56 -10.10 -6.59 -7.56
N LEU A 57 -9.33 -5.53 -7.32
CA LEU A 57 -9.16 -4.43 -8.27
C LEU A 57 -7.88 -4.54 -9.12
N GLY A 58 -6.78 -5.09 -8.60
CA GLY A 58 -5.45 -5.03 -9.22
C GLY A 58 -4.92 -6.36 -9.75
N GLY A 59 -5.72 -7.42 -9.66
CA GLY A 59 -5.24 -8.77 -9.91
C GLY A 59 -4.25 -9.24 -8.84
N TRP A 60 -3.29 -10.09 -9.24
CA TRP A 60 -2.26 -10.62 -8.36
C TRP A 60 -1.21 -9.57 -8.01
N ILE A 61 -0.93 -9.38 -6.72
CA ILE A 61 0.09 -8.45 -6.23
C ILE A 61 1.09 -9.15 -5.30
N GLN A 62 2.30 -8.60 -5.19
CA GLN A 62 3.29 -9.06 -4.23
C GLN A 62 2.97 -8.60 -2.81
N GLY A 63 3.44 -9.33 -1.80
CA GLY A 63 3.38 -8.90 -0.40
C GLY A 63 4.07 -7.56 -0.18
N ASN A 64 3.57 -6.77 0.77
CA ASN A 64 4.13 -5.48 1.10
C ASN A 64 5.46 -5.65 1.86
N PRO A 65 6.60 -5.19 1.30
CA PRO A 65 7.90 -5.33 1.95
C PRO A 65 8.00 -4.58 3.29
N TRP A 66 7.19 -3.55 3.52
CA TRP A 66 7.15 -2.81 4.78
C TRP A 66 6.49 -3.57 5.93
N LEU A 67 5.86 -4.71 5.66
CA LEU A 67 5.22 -5.57 6.66
C LEU A 67 6.02 -6.85 6.94
N ALA A 68 7.24 -6.97 6.41
CA ALA A 68 8.07 -8.15 6.61
C ALA A 68 8.54 -8.32 8.07
N THR A 69 8.69 -7.22 8.81
CA THR A 69 9.26 -7.20 10.16
C THR A 69 8.35 -6.56 11.23
N GLY A 70 7.17 -6.10 10.84
CA GLY A 70 6.18 -5.52 11.77
C GLY A 70 5.25 -6.56 12.37
#